data_AF-A0A947C9G3-F1
#
_entry.id   AF-A0A947C9G3-F1
#
_cell.length_a   1.000
_cell.length_b   1.000
_cell.length_c   1.000
_cell.angle_alpha   90.00
_cell.angle_beta   90.00
_cell.angle_gamma   90.00
#
_symmetry.space_group_name_H-M   'P 1'
#
loop_
_entity.id
_entity.type
_entity.pdbx_description
1 polymer ?
#
loop_
_entity_poly.entity_id
_entity_poly.type
_entity_poly.pdbx_seq_one_letter_code
_entity_poly.pdbx_strand_id
1 'polypeptide(L)'
;MSILPRAPLFEFNDRDWVPASLRDTIIETLSRSLDWGGFLRPLVPVVDDFLSAAGTHEVLELCSGAAGPALILTEEAERIGIRAPRFLMTDLFPRV
;
A
#
# COMPACT_ATOMS: atom_id res chain seq x y z
N MET A 1 -22.49 -20.61 2.36
CA MET A 1 -21.64 -19.56 2.95
C MET A 1 -22.43 -18.26 2.86
N SER A 2 -22.87 -17.67 3.98
CA SER A 2 -23.65 -16.43 3.93
C SER A 2 -22.74 -15.25 3.65
N ILE A 3 -23.09 -14.42 2.66
CA ILE A 3 -22.39 -13.16 2.40
C ILE A 3 -22.60 -12.23 3.60
N LEU A 4 -21.51 -11.72 4.17
CA LEU A 4 -21.57 -10.63 5.14
C LEU A 4 -22.02 -9.35 4.41
N PRO A 5 -22.99 -8.59 4.94
CA PRO A 5 -23.39 -7.33 4.35
C PRO A 5 -22.24 -6.31 4.40
N ARG A 6 -22.10 -5.47 3.37
CA ARG A 6 -21.10 -4.39 3.34
C ARG A 6 -21.39 -3.40 4.47
N ALA A 7 -20.50 -3.31 5.44
CA ALA A 7 -20.58 -2.33 6.52
C ALA A 7 -19.85 -1.03 6.11
N PRO A 8 -20.49 0.14 6.18
CA PRO A 8 -19.81 1.42 5.94
C PRO A 8 -19.00 1.80 7.18
N LEU A 9 -17.73 1.38 7.23
CA LEU A 9 -16.78 1.66 8.32
C LEU A 9 -15.98 2.97 8.09
N PHE A 10 -14.99 3.18 8.96
CA PHE A 10 -14.18 4.39 9.23
C PHE A 10 -13.22 4.85 8.10
N GLU A 11 -13.52 4.55 6.84
CA GLU A 11 -12.79 5.04 5.66
C GLU A 11 -13.14 6.52 5.39
N PHE A 12 -12.84 7.39 6.36
CA PHE A 12 -13.12 8.82 6.26
C PHE A 12 -12.29 9.47 5.15
N ASN A 13 -11.06 9.01 4.92
CA ASN A 13 -10.20 9.50 3.84
C ASN A 13 -10.76 9.26 2.44
N ASP A 14 -11.77 8.40 2.28
CA ASP A 14 -12.40 8.10 0.98
C ASP A 14 -13.72 8.87 0.78
N ARG A 15 -14.11 9.71 1.74
CA ARG A 15 -15.34 10.52 1.64
C ARG A 15 -15.05 11.87 1.01
N ASP A 16 -15.85 12.22 0.01
CA ASP A 16 -15.79 13.50 -0.70
C ASP A 16 -15.97 14.72 0.20
N TRP A 17 -16.80 14.61 1.25
CA TRP A 17 -17.08 15.68 2.21
C TRP A 17 -15.98 15.90 3.26
N VAL A 18 -15.03 14.97 3.41
CA VAL A 18 -13.95 15.12 4.40
C VAL A 18 -12.93 16.15 3.89
N PRO A 19 -12.49 17.12 4.70
CA PRO A 19 -11.51 18.12 4.25
C PRO A 19 -10.22 17.49 3.75
N ALA A 20 -9.66 18.03 2.66
CA ALA A 20 -8.43 17.52 2.04
C ALA A 20 -7.30 17.35 3.07
N SER A 21 -7.03 18.37 3.89
CA SER A 21 -6.00 18.32 4.93
C SER A 21 -6.17 17.17 5.93
N LEU A 22 -7.41 16.79 6.26
CA LEU A 22 -7.66 15.64 7.14
C LEU A 22 -7.43 14.32 6.41
N ARG A 23 -7.86 14.19 5.14
CA ARG A 23 -7.54 13.03 4.30
C ARG A 23 -6.03 12.86 4.16
N ASP A 24 -5.33 13.95 3.91
CA ASP A 24 -3.87 14.00 3.82
C ASP A 24 -3.24 13.50 5.11
N THR A 25 -3.65 14.07 6.25
CA THR A 25 -3.14 13.70 7.57
C THR A 25 -3.33 12.21 7.86
N ILE A 26 -4.50 11.63 7.54
CA ILE A 26 -4.77 10.19 7.75
C ILE A 26 -3.80 9.35 6.91
N ILE A 27 -3.74 9.58 5.60
CA ILE A 27 -2.90 8.81 4.66
C ILE A 27 -1.43 8.88 5.06
N GLU A 28 -0.96 10.08 5.40
CA GLU A 28 0.41 10.34 5.82
C GLU A 28 0.75 9.66 7.17
N THR A 29 -0.18 9.71 8.12
CA THR A 29 0.00 9.08 9.43
C THR A 29 0.07 7.57 9.30
N LEU A 30 -0.80 6.97 8.49
CA LEU A 30 -0.78 5.53 8.21
C LEU A 30 0.52 5.11 7.53
N SER A 31 0.95 5.84 6.49
CA SER A 31 2.19 5.54 5.76
C SER A 31 3.42 5.63 6.67
N ARG A 32 3.55 6.69 7.48
CA ARG A 32 4.66 6.81 8.45
C ARG A 32 4.60 5.76 9.55
N SER A 33 3.41 5.38 10.01
CA SER A 33 3.27 4.32 11.02
C SER A 33 3.75 2.98 10.47
N LEU A 34 3.51 2.69 9.19
CA LEU A 34 3.99 1.48 8.53
C LEU A 34 5.52 1.43 8.47
N ASP A 35 6.14 2.53 8.02
CA ASP A 35 7.59 2.62 7.92
C ASP A 35 8.27 2.56 9.30
N TRP A 36 7.86 3.43 10.23
CA TRP A 36 8.43 3.47 11.58
C TRP A 36 8.23 2.16 12.35
N GLY A 37 7.08 1.52 12.17
CA GLY A 37 6.80 0.22 12.77
C GLY A 37 7.57 -0.94 12.12
N GLY A 38 8.16 -0.72 10.93
CA GLY A 38 8.88 -1.74 10.18
C GLY A 38 7.99 -2.91 9.74
N PHE A 39 6.67 -2.72 9.68
CA PHE A 39 5.71 -3.81 9.51
C PHE A 39 5.87 -4.55 8.17
N LEU A 40 6.33 -3.85 7.13
CA LEU A 40 6.48 -4.41 5.79
C LEU A 40 7.87 -5.00 5.51
N ARG A 41 8.88 -4.66 6.31
CA ARG A 41 10.26 -5.17 6.13
C ARG A 41 10.34 -6.71 6.13
N PRO A 42 9.70 -7.44 7.06
CA PRO A 42 9.73 -8.90 7.04
C PRO A 42 8.90 -9.52 5.91
N LEU A 43 8.04 -8.74 5.23
CA LEU A 43 7.21 -9.23 4.13
C LEU A 43 7.94 -9.24 2.78
N VAL A 44 9.05 -8.52 2.63
CA VAL A 44 9.81 -8.46 1.37
C VAL A 44 10.13 -9.85 0.78
N PRO A 45 10.74 -10.80 1.51
CA PRO A 45 11.00 -12.12 0.94
C PRO A 45 9.71 -12.90 0.61
N VAL A 46 8.63 -12.69 1.39
CA VAL A 46 7.33 -13.32 1.12
C VAL A 46 6.71 -12.81 -0.18
N VAL A 47 6.83 -11.51 -0.44
CA VAL A 47 6.36 -10.88 -1.68
C VAL A 47 7.21 -11.36 -2.86
N ASP A 48 8.53 -11.45 -2.72
CA ASP A 48 9.41 -11.96 -3.78
C ASP A 48 9.10 -13.42 -4.15
N ASP A 49 8.91 -14.28 -3.15
CA ASP A 49 8.52 -15.68 -3.36
C ASP A 49 7.18 -15.77 -4.09
N PHE A 50 6.19 -14.96 -3.68
CA PHE A 50 4.88 -14.92 -4.32
C PHE A 50 4.95 -14.47 -5.77
N LEU A 51 5.68 -13.39 -6.05
CA LEU A 51 5.87 -12.83 -7.38
C LEU A 51 6.62 -13.80 -8.30
N SER A 52 7.67 -14.44 -7.77
CA SER A 52 8.42 -15.48 -8.48
C SER A 52 7.53 -16.67 -8.84
N ALA A 53 6.71 -17.16 -7.90
CA ALA A 53 5.76 -18.23 -8.15
C ALA A 53 4.67 -17.84 -9.16
N ALA A 54 4.26 -16.58 -9.17
CA ALA A 54 3.31 -16.02 -10.14
C ALA A 54 3.94 -15.74 -11.52
N GLY A 55 5.26 -15.82 -11.65
CA GLY A 55 5.98 -15.54 -12.90
C GLY A 55 5.95 -14.07 -13.32
N THR A 56 5.76 -13.14 -12.38
CA THR A 56 5.70 -11.70 -12.65
C THR A 56 6.39 -10.91 -11.55
N HIS A 57 6.90 -9.73 -11.89
CA HIS A 57 7.34 -8.72 -10.91
C HIS A 57 6.50 -7.44 -11.01
N GLU A 58 5.33 -7.51 -11.65
CA GLU A 58 4.38 -6.40 -11.76
C GLU A 58 3.27 -6.54 -10.73
N VAL A 59 3.02 -5.47 -9.99
CA VAL A 59 1.94 -5.38 -9.01
C VAL A 59 1.04 -4.21 -9.40
N LEU A 60 -0.25 -4.49 -9.61
CA LEU A 60 -1.27 -3.45 -9.69
C LEU A 60 -1.71 -3.11 -8.27
N GLU A 61 -1.39 -1.90 -7.82
CA GLU A 61 -1.85 -1.37 -6.54
C GLU A 61 -3.12 -0.53 -6.74
N LEU A 62 -4.19 -0.92 -6.04
CA LEU A 62 -5.47 -0.23 -6.06
C LEU A 62 -5.61 0.63 -4.81
N CYS A 63 -6.07 1.86 -4.97
CA CYS A 63 -6.20 2.85 -3.89
C CYS A 63 -4.84 3.16 -3.24
N SER A 64 -3.84 3.45 -4.07
CA SER A 64 -2.45 3.58 -3.63
C SER A 64 -2.17 4.76 -2.70
N GLY A 65 -3.07 5.74 -2.59
CA GLY A 65 -2.91 6.93 -1.78
C GLY A 65 -1.55 7.62 -2.01
N ALA A 66 -0.71 7.66 -0.96
CA ALA A 66 0.64 8.23 -0.99
C ALA A 66 1.76 7.21 -1.26
N ALA A 67 1.43 6.02 -1.80
CA ALA A 67 2.40 4.98 -2.18
C ALA A 67 3.22 4.36 -1.02
N GLY A 68 2.88 4.63 0.25
CA GLY A 68 3.68 4.23 1.40
C GLY A 68 4.11 2.75 1.40
N PRO A 69 3.19 1.78 1.27
CA PRO A 69 3.54 0.37 1.24
C PRO A 69 4.46 -0.03 0.07
N ALA A 70 4.15 0.42 -1.15
CA ALA A 70 4.94 0.13 -2.33
C ALA A 70 6.36 0.68 -2.21
N LEU A 71 6.51 1.93 -1.74
CA LEU A 71 7.82 2.54 -1.50
C LEU A 71 8.65 1.74 -0.50
N ILE A 72 8.07 1.39 0.65
CA ILE A 72 8.77 0.61 1.68
C ILE A 72 9.20 -0.76 1.12
N LEU A 73 8.33 -1.45 0.39
CA LEU A 73 8.65 -2.76 -0.19
C LEU A 73 9.77 -2.67 -1.23
N THR A 74 9.74 -1.65 -2.09
CA THR A 74 10.78 -1.41 -3.10
C THR A 74 12.12 -1.08 -2.44
N GLU A 75 12.16 -0.10 -1.52
CA GLU A 75 13.38 0.30 -0.83
C GLU A 75 13.99 -0.84 0.00
N GLU A 76 13.16 -1.60 0.70
CA GLU A 76 13.63 -2.72 1.51
C GLU A 76 14.10 -3.90 0.66
N ALA A 77 13.46 -4.17 -0.49
CA ALA A 77 13.95 -5.15 -1.46
C ALA A 77 15.33 -4.78 -1.98
N GLU A 78 15.52 -3.53 -2.40
CA GLU A 78 16.83 -3.01 -2.83
C GLU A 78 17.87 -3.12 -1.71
N ARG A 79 17.49 -2.75 -0.48
CA ARG A 79 18.37 -2.80 0.69
C ARG A 79 18.87 -4.21 1.00
N ILE A 80 18.07 -5.25 0.78
CA ILE A 80 18.46 -6.65 1.02
C ILE A 80 18.94 -7.38 -0.23
N GLY A 81 19.08 -6.68 -1.36
CA GLY A 81 19.62 -7.22 -2.61
C GLY A 81 18.65 -8.13 -3.36
N ILE A 82 17.34 -7.98 -3.13
CA ILE A 82 16.28 -8.66 -3.88
C ILE A 82 15.76 -7.74 -4.98
N ARG A 83 15.28 -8.32 -6.09
CA ARG A 83 14.68 -7.55 -7.18
C ARG A 83 13.38 -6.89 -6.69
N ALA A 84 13.37 -5.56 -6.64
CA ALA A 84 12.18 -4.81 -6.28
C ALA A 84 10.99 -5.08 -7.23
N PRO A 85 9.76 -5.20 -6.70
CA PRO A 85 8.56 -5.22 -7.52
C PRO A 85 8.37 -3.90 -8.28
N ARG A 86 7.80 -3.98 -9.49
CA ARG A 86 7.32 -2.82 -10.25
C ARG A 86 5.85 -2.61 -9.94
N PHE A 87 5.54 -1.49 -9.29
CA PHE A 87 4.17 -1.12 -8.98
C PHE A 87 3.57 -0.26 -10.11
N LEU A 88 2.41 -0.68 -10.63
CA LEU A 88 1.49 0.16 -11.38
C LEU A 88 0.41 0.61 -10.41
N MET A 89 0.30 1.92 -10.20
CA MET A 89 -0.48 2.50 -9.12
C MET A 89 -1.75 3.14 -9.65
N THR A 90 -2.85 2.95 -8.94
CA THR A 90 -4.13 3.60 -9.22
C THR A 90 -4.72 4.14 -7.94
N ASP A 91 -5.30 5.33 -8.02
CA ASP A 91 -5.96 5.95 -6.88
C ASP A 91 -7.14 6.82 -7.32
N LEU A 92 -8.12 6.98 -6.44
CA LEU A 92 -9.26 7.88 -6.67
C LEU A 92 -8.83 9.36 -6.56
N PHE A 93 -7.84 9.65 -5.71
CA PHE A 93 -7.26 10.96 -5.44
C PHE A 93 -5.72 10.88 -5.52
N PRO A 94 -5.15 10.69 -6.72
CA PRO A 94 -3.71 10.42 -6.90
C PRO A 94 -2.83 11.57 -6.38
N ARG A 95 -1.68 11.21 -5.78
CA ARG A 95 -0.73 12.14 -5.15
C ARG A 95 0.72 12.04 -5.65
N VAL A 96 0.98 11.14 -6.59
CA VAL A 96 2.30 10.87 -7.20
C VAL A 96 2.17 10.81 -8.71
#